data_AF-A0A7Y9EA80-F1
#
_entry.id   AF-A0A7Y9EA80-F1
#
_cell.length_a   1.000
_cell.length_b   1.000
_cell.length_c   1.000
_cell.angle_alpha   90.00
_cell.angle_beta   90.00
_cell.angle_gamma   90.00
#
_symmetry.space_group_name_H-M   'P 1'
#
loop_
_entity.id
_entity.type
_entity.pdbx_description
1 polymer ?
#
loop_
_entity_poly.entity_id
_entity_poly.type
_entity_poly.pdbx_seq_one_letter_code
_entity_poly.pdbx_strand_id
1 'polypeptide(L)' 'MSAPRKFEARYPGRCPACHEPIDVGDDPVMEDHRAVHFECAGDQPRPQLVPREICPRCFTEKSVSGACACDDA' A
#
# COMPACT_ATOMS: atom_id res chain seq x y z
N MET A 1 5.31 12.01 -17.62
CA MET A 1 5.41 11.45 -16.25
C MET A 1 6.54 12.19 -15.55
N SER A 2 6.26 12.91 -14.46
CA SER A 2 7.31 13.60 -13.70
C SER A 2 8.12 12.57 -12.90
N ALA A 3 9.44 12.65 -12.91
CA ALA A 3 10.30 11.80 -12.11
C ALA A 3 9.99 11.98 -10.61
N PRO A 4 10.05 10.91 -9.79
CA PRO A 4 9.82 11.00 -8.36
C PRO A 4 10.89 11.90 -7.72
N ARG A 5 10.46 12.85 -6.88
CA ARG A 5 11.38 13.74 -6.16
C ARG A 5 11.90 13.04 -4.92
N LYS A 6 13.22 13.04 -4.76
CA LYS A 6 13.91 12.61 -3.54
C LYS A 6 13.66 13.61 -2.40
N PHE A 7 13.72 13.14 -1.16
CA PHE A 7 13.70 13.98 0.03
C PHE A 7 14.61 13.41 1.11
N GLU A 8 15.18 14.28 1.95
CA GLU A 8 16.03 13.86 3.07
C GLU A 8 15.17 13.25 4.19
N ALA A 9 15.46 11.99 4.54
CA ALA A 9 14.81 11.29 5.63
C ALA A 9 15.18 11.92 6.98
N ARG A 10 14.18 12.41 7.71
CA ARG A 10 14.37 13.02 9.05
C ARG A 10 14.16 12.05 10.20
N TYR A 11 13.59 10.89 9.90
CA TYR A 11 13.27 9.85 10.87
C TYR A 11 13.61 8.49 10.26
N PRO A 12 14.09 7.54 11.06
CA PRO A 12 14.35 6.19 10.57
C PRO A 12 13.05 5.54 10.11
N GLY A 13 13.14 4.76 9.05
CA GLY A 13 12.04 4.03 8.44
C GLY A 13 12.49 2.67 7.92
N ARG A 14 11.60 2.00 7.18
CA ARG A 14 11.91 0.73 6.53
C ARG A 14 11.35 0.75 5.12
N CYS A 15 12.17 0.40 4.14
CA CYS A 15 11.74 0.32 2.74
C CYS A 15 10.78 -0.87 2.58
N PRO A 16 9.55 -0.67 2.04
CA PRO A 16 8.59 -1.76 1.89
C PRO A 16 8.91 -2.79 0.79
N ALA A 17 9.89 -2.53 -0.10
CA ALA A 17 10.28 -3.46 -1.17
C ALA A 17 11.44 -4.37 -0.74
N CYS A 18 12.57 -3.78 -0.36
CA CYS A 18 13.75 -4.56 0.02
C CYS A 18 13.78 -4.91 1.51
N HIS A 19 12.88 -4.34 2.32
CA HIS A 19 12.83 -4.52 3.77
C HIS A 19 14.09 -4.05 4.53
N GLU A 20 15.03 -3.38 3.86
CA GLU A 20 16.17 -2.74 4.52
C GLU A 20 15.76 -1.42 5.21
N PRO A 21 16.49 -1.00 6.26
CA PRO A 21 16.26 0.29 6.92
C PRO A 21 16.47 1.46 5.94
N ILE A 22 15.71 2.53 6.18
CA ILE A 22 15.97 3.87 5.63
C ILE A 22 16.45 4.71 6.82
N ASP A 23 17.69 5.15 6.80
CA ASP A 23 18.32 5.90 7.88
C ASP A 23 18.10 7.41 7.74
N VAL A 24 18.35 8.14 8.84
CA VAL A 24 18.28 9.61 8.82
C VAL A 24 19.40 10.15 7.92
N GLY A 25 19.04 11.05 7.00
CA GLY A 25 19.94 11.61 5.99
C GLY A 25 19.91 10.89 4.64
N ASP A 26 19.23 9.74 4.53
CA ASP A 26 18.99 9.09 3.24
C ASP A 26 18.08 9.92 2.34
N ASP A 27 18.13 9.64 1.04
CA ASP A 27 17.31 10.30 0.00
C ASP A 27 16.26 9.36 -0.65
N PRO A 28 15.26 8.84 0.11
CA PRO A 28 14.17 8.06 -0.46
C PRO A 28 13.24 8.90 -1.34
N VAL A 29 12.33 8.20 -2.01
CA VAL A 29 11.20 8.78 -2.74
C VAL A 29 9.88 8.39 -2.08
N MET A 30 8.83 9.16 -2.34
CA MET A 30 7.48 8.84 -1.92
C MET A 30 6.73 8.06 -3.01
N GLU A 31 6.22 6.88 -2.66
CA GLU A 31 5.36 6.04 -3.50
C GLU A 31 4.17 5.55 -2.66
N ASP A 32 2.93 5.77 -3.12
CA ASP A 32 1.69 5.41 -2.41
C ASP A 32 1.67 5.79 -0.91
N HIS A 33 2.12 7.02 -0.60
CA HIS A 33 2.25 7.56 0.76
C HIS A 33 3.26 6.84 1.66
N ARG A 34 4.20 6.09 1.08
CA ARG A 34 5.27 5.39 1.81
C ARG A 34 6.64 5.85 1.29
N ALA A 35 7.61 5.89 2.20
CA ALA A 35 9.01 6.14 1.84
C ALA A 35 9.64 4.85 1.30
N VAL A 36 10.29 4.95 0.15
CA VAL A 36 10.92 3.82 -0.55
C VAL A 36 12.31 4.26 -1.00
N HIS A 37 13.32 3.37 -0.93
CA HIS A 37 14.62 3.66 -1.55
C HIS A 37 14.45 4.03 -3.02
N PHE A 38 15.24 4.99 -3.51
CA PHE A 38 15.16 5.40 -4.91
C PHE A 38 15.31 4.23 -5.89
N GLU A 39 16.20 3.28 -5.58
CA GLU A 39 16.46 2.08 -6.39
C GLU A 39 15.33 1.05 -6.33
N CYS A 40 14.48 1.11 -5.30
CA CYS A 40 13.32 0.22 -5.15
C CYS A 40 12.01 0.83 -5.64
N ALA A 41 12.05 2.06 -6.19
CA ALA A 41 10.88 2.75 -6.69
C ALA A 41 10.30 2.01 -7.90
N GLY A 42 9.01 1.73 -7.90
CA GLY A 42 8.33 0.97 -8.95
C GLY A 42 8.42 -0.56 -8.81
N ASP A 43 9.22 -1.08 -7.88
CA ASP A 43 9.27 -2.51 -7.53
C ASP A 43 8.26 -2.89 -6.44
N GLN A 44 7.48 -1.92 -5.94
CA GLN A 44 6.44 -2.20 -4.96
C GLN A 44 5.28 -2.97 -5.62
N PRO A 45 4.95 -4.20 -5.18
CA PRO A 45 3.72 -4.83 -5.60
C PRO A 45 2.57 -3.97 -5.09
N ARG A 46 1.82 -3.35 -6.03
CA ARG A 46 0.57 -2.68 -5.66
C ARG A 46 -0.30 -3.71 -4.93
N PRO A 47 -0.86 -3.37 -3.76
CA PRO A 47 -1.77 -4.28 -3.08
C PRO A 47 -2.92 -4.58 -4.03
N GLN A 48 -2.96 -5.80 -4.54
CA GLN A 48 -4.07 -6.27 -5.35
C GLN A 48 -5.26 -6.41 -4.41
N LEU A 49 -6.29 -5.60 -4.61
CA LEU A 49 -7.56 -5.83 -3.96
C LEU A 49 -8.05 -7.19 -4.44
N VAL A 50 -7.99 -8.21 -3.58
CA VAL A 50 -8.59 -9.51 -3.86
C VAL A 50 -10.09 -9.26 -3.97
N PRO A 51 -10.73 -9.50 -5.14
CA PRO A 51 -12.17 -9.33 -5.26
C PRO A 51 -12.86 -10.24 -4.24
N ARG A 52 -13.67 -9.65 -3.37
CA ARG A 52 -14.45 -10.45 -2.43
C ARG A 52 -15.74 -10.92 -3.09
N GLU A 53 -16.29 -12.01 -2.58
CA GLU A 53 -17.52 -12.59 -3.09
C GLU A 53 -18.68 -11.57 -3.00
N ILE A 54 -19.51 -11.50 -4.04
CA ILE A 54 -20.72 -10.69 -4.05
C ILE A 54 -21.87 -11.49 -3.45
N CYS A 55 -22.61 -10.90 -2.50
CA CYS A 55 -23.79 -11.54 -1.95
C CYS A 55 -24.89 -11.69 -3.03
N PRO A 56 -25.44 -12.90 -3.28
CA PRO A 56 -26.48 -13.08 -4.29
C PRO A 56 -27.85 -12.50 -3.87
N ARG A 57 -28.01 -12.11 -2.60
CA ARG A 57 -29.28 -11.59 -2.06
C ARG A 57 -29.38 -10.08 -2.16
N CYS A 58 -28.33 -9.36 -1.77
CA CYS A 58 -28.30 -7.89 -1.75
C CYS A 58 -27.31 -7.28 -2.74
N PHE A 59 -26.57 -8.10 -3.48
CA PHE A 59 -25.60 -7.68 -4.51
C PHE A 59 -24.48 -6.76 -4.01
N THR A 60 -24.22 -6.75 -2.70
CA THR A 60 -23.08 -6.04 -2.09
C THR A 60 -21.87 -6.97 -1.97
N GLU A 61 -20.66 -6.39 -2.00
CA GLU A 61 -19.43 -7.10 -1.65
C GLU A 61 -19.51 -7.60 -0.19
N LYS A 62 -19.19 -8.88 0.04
CA LYS A 62 -19.10 -9.43 1.40
C LYS A 62 -17.89 -8.86 2.14
N SER A 63 -18.03 -8.67 3.44
CA SER A 63 -16.95 -8.24 4.32
C SER A 63 -15.88 -9.32 4.54
N VAL A 64 -14.80 -8.99 5.26
CA VAL A 64 -13.72 -9.93 5.60
C VAL A 64 -14.19 -11.13 6.45
N SER A 65 -15.30 -10.99 7.17
CA SER A 65 -15.92 -12.07 7.95
C SER A 65 -16.94 -12.88 7.14
N GLY A 66 -17.21 -12.50 5.89
CA GLY A 66 -18.26 -13.09 5.05
C GLY A 66 -19.65 -12.49 5.25
N ALA A 67 -19.84 -11.57 6.21
CA ALA A 67 -21.12 -10.90 6.44
C ALA A 67 -21.51 -9.97 5.26
N CYS A 68 -22.80 -9.93 4.94
CA CYS A 68 -23.42 -8.99 3.99
C CYS A 68 -24.20 -7.89 4.72
N ALA A 69 -24.45 -6.76 4.06
CA ALA A 69 -25.35 -5.70 4.54
C ALA A 69 -26.79 -6.18 4.80
N CYS A 70 -27.12 -7.39 4.35
CA CYS A 70 -28.41 -8.02 4.46
C CYS A 70 -28.56 -8.91 5.71
N ASP A 71 -27.48 -9.18 6.45
CA ASP A 71 -27.53 -10.02 7.65
C ASP A 71 -28.08 -9.27 8.88
N ASP A 72 -28.05 -7.92 8.86
CA ASP A 72 -28.54 -7.05 9.92
C ASP A 72 -29.98 -6.53 9.68
N ALA A 73 -30.69 -7.11 8.71
CA ALA A 73 -32.03 -6.68 8.27
C ALA A 73 -33.18 -7.53 8.84
#